data_AF-A0A9E5JWH8-F1
#
_entry.id   AF-A0A9E5JWH8-F1
#
_cell.length_a   1.000
_cell.length_b   1.000
_cell.length_c   1.000
_cell.angle_alpha   90.00
_cell.angle_beta   90.00
_cell.angle_gamma   90.00
#
_symmetry.space_group_name_H-M   'P 1'
#
loop_
_entity.id
_entity.type
_entity.pdbx_description
1 polymer ?
#
loop_
_entity_poly.entity_id
_entity_poly.type
_entity_poly.pdbx_seq_one_letter_code
_entity_poly.pdbx_strand_id
1 'polypeptide(L)' 'PDSLLGAAQALEKDHEFLLKGDVFTKDMIETILEMRVRDYDALRLRPHPHEFSMYYDV' A
#
# COMPACT_ATOMS: atom_id res chain seq x y z
N PRO A 1 7.12 4.21 7.98
CA PRO A 1 6.54 3.02 7.31
C PRO A 1 7.62 2.27 6.52
N ASP A 2 7.65 0.96 6.70
CA ASP A 2 8.60 -0.01 6.13
C ASP A 2 8.13 -0.60 4.80
N SER A 3 6.87 -0.39 4.44
CA SER A 3 6.26 -0.94 3.22
C SER A 3 5.19 -0.01 2.65
N LEU A 4 4.82 -0.26 1.39
CA LEU A 4 3.70 0.44 0.73
C LEU A 4 2.39 0.27 1.52
N LEU A 5 2.14 -0.94 2.04
CA LEU A 5 0.99 -1.21 2.90
C LEU A 5 1.06 -0.40 4.20
N GLY A 6 2.22 -0.34 4.84
CA GLY A 6 2.41 0.45 6.07
C GLY A 6 2.22 1.96 5.83
N ALA A 7 2.61 2.47 4.66
CA ALA A 7 2.35 3.86 4.28
C ALA A 7 0.86 4.12 4.02
N ALA A 8 0.16 3.20 3.35
CA ALA A 8 -1.28 3.30 3.12
C ALA A 8 -2.08 3.27 4.45
N GLN A 9 -1.73 2.38 5.38
CA GLN A 9 -2.36 2.32 6.70
C GLN A 9 -2.08 3.56 7.55
N ALA A 10 -0.89 4.16 7.43
CA ALA A 10 -0.58 5.41 8.10
C ALA A 10 -1.43 6.56 7.54
N LEU A 11 -1.59 6.62 6.21
CA LEU A 11 -2.45 7.60 5.55
C LEU A 11 -3.92 7.42 5.94
N GLU A 12 -4.42 6.19 6.00
CA GLU A 12 -5.78 5.91 6.47
C GLU A 12 -6.02 6.44 7.90
N LYS A 13 -5.03 6.31 8.79
CA LYS A 13 -5.13 6.73 10.20
C LYS A 13 -4.96 8.24 10.42
N ASP A 14 -4.28 8.94 9.51
CA ASP A 14 -3.99 10.38 9.64
C ASP A 14 -4.11 11.08 8.28
N HIS A 15 -5.33 11.32 7.83
CA HIS A 15 -5.62 12.08 6.61
C HIS A 15 -6.51 13.32 6.86
N GLU A 16 -6.88 13.60 8.11
CA GLU A 16 -7.76 14.74 8.43
C GLU A 16 -7.14 16.08 8.01
N PHE A 17 -5.81 16.21 8.06
CA PHE A 17 -5.13 17.42 7.62
C PHE A 17 -5.22 17.65 6.11
N LEU A 18 -5.42 16.60 5.31
CA LEU A 18 -5.59 16.67 3.85
C LEU A 18 -7.01 17.08 3.45
N LEU A 19 -7.99 16.75 4.28
CA LEU A 19 -9.40 17.15 4.09
C LEU A 19 -9.65 18.63 4.42
N LYS A 20 -8.74 19.26 5.16
CA LYS A 20 -8.87 20.68 5.53
C LYS A 20 -8.72 21.57 4.30
N GLY A 21 -9.75 22.38 4.05
CA GLY A 21 -9.77 23.32 2.92
C GLY A 21 -10.17 22.70 1.59
N ASP A 22 -10.74 21.47 1.61
CA ASP A 22 -11.25 20.77 0.42
C ASP A 22 -10.18 20.56 -0.67
N VAL A 23 -8.91 20.52 -0.26
CA VAL A 23 -7.76 20.31 -1.14
C VAL A 23 -7.74 18.87 -1.65
N PHE A 24 -8.13 17.93 -0.79
CA PHE A 24 -8.36 16.54 -1.13
C PHE A 24 -9.75 16.13 -0.68
N THR A 25 -10.49 15.47 -1.56
CA THR A 25 -11.78 14.87 -1.23
C THR A 25 -11.58 13.51 -0.59
N LYS A 26 -12.51 13.12 0.29
CA LYS A 26 -12.48 11.81 0.96
C LYS A 26 -12.47 10.66 -0.05
N ASP A 27 -13.30 10.75 -1.08
CA ASP A 27 -13.41 9.74 -2.14
C ASP A 27 -12.09 9.53 -2.89
N MET A 28 -11.33 10.60 -3.13
CA MET A 28 -10.02 10.50 -3.77
C MET A 28 -9.03 9.74 -2.89
N ILE A 29 -9.02 10.03 -1.59
CA ILE A 29 -8.13 9.36 -0.63
C ILE A 29 -8.48 7.87 -0.53
N GLU A 30 -9.77 7.53 -0.43
CA GLU A 30 -10.25 6.14 -0.42
C GLU A 30 -9.86 5.39 -1.70
N THR A 31 -10.06 6.02 -2.87
CA THR A 31 -9.67 5.42 -4.16
C THR A 31 -8.16 5.14 -4.22
N ILE A 32 -7.34 6.07 -3.71
CA ILE A 32 -5.89 5.90 -3.66
C ILE A 32 -5.52 4.76 -2.72
N LEU A 33 -6.11 4.68 -1.53
CA LEU A 33 -5.85 3.59 -0.58
C LEU A 33 -6.16 2.22 -1.21
N GLU A 34 -7.31 2.06 -1.85
CA GLU A 34 -7.69 0.82 -2.53
C GLU A 34 -6.71 0.45 -3.65
N MET A 35 -6.32 1.42 -4.48
CA MET A 35 -5.35 1.18 -5.55
C MET A 35 -3.99 0.73 -5.00
N ARG A 36 -3.50 1.37 -3.92
CA ARG A 36 -2.20 1.03 -3.33
C ARG A 36 -2.19 -0.33 -2.64
N VAL A 37 -3.29 -0.73 -2.00
CA VAL A 37 -3.43 -2.09 -1.44
C VAL A 37 -3.43 -3.12 -2.56
N ARG A 38 -4.15 -2.87 -3.65
CA ARG A 38 -4.18 -3.75 -4.82
C ARG A 38 -2.79 -3.93 -5.46
N ASP A 39 -2.05 -2.83 -5.64
CA ASP A 39 -0.68 -2.86 -6.18
C ASP A 39 0.26 -3.66 -5.26
N TYR A 40 0.13 -3.48 -3.95
CA TYR A 40 0.90 -4.22 -2.97
C TYR A 40 0.63 -5.73 -3.04
N ASP A 41 -0.64 -6.13 -3.07
CA ASP A 41 -1.02 -7.55 -3.18
C ASP A 41 -0.56 -8.18 -4.49
N ALA A 42 -0.62 -7.44 -5.61
CA ALA A 42 -0.14 -7.91 -6.90
C ALA A 42 1.37 -8.23 -6.90
N LEU A 43 2.17 -7.55 -6.08
CA LEU A 43 3.58 -7.84 -5.90
C LEU A 43 3.79 -8.96 -4.88
N ARG A 44 3.12 -8.90 -3.73
CA ARG A 44 3.29 -9.87 -2.63
C ARG A 44 2.85 -11.29 -2.99
N LEU A 45 1.84 -11.43 -3.85
CA LEU A 45 1.34 -12.75 -4.28
C LEU A 45 2.24 -13.43 -5.31
N ARG A 46 3.20 -12.71 -5.90
CA ARG A 46 4.15 -13.27 -6.87
C ARG A 46 5.43 -13.70 -6.16
N PRO A 47 5.85 -14.96 -6.31
CA PRO A 47 7.13 -15.41 -5.78
C PRO A 47 8.27 -14.57 -6.35
N HIS A 48 9.15 -14.08 -5.48
CA HIS A 48 10.30 -13.31 -5.92
C HIS A 48 11.43 -14.27 -6.38
N PRO A 49 12.18 -13.97 -7.46
CA PRO A 49 13.26 -14.86 -7.93
C PRO A 49 14.29 -15.24 -6.86
N HIS A 50 14.51 -14.36 -5.88
CA HIS A 50 15.39 -14.65 -4.75
C HIS A 50 14.84 -15.73 -3.80
N GLU A 51 13.51 -15.85 -3.67
CA GLU A 51 12.89 -16.92 -2.88
C GLU A 51 13.21 -18.30 -3.48
N PHE A 52 13.28 -18.41 -4.81
CA PHE A 52 13.75 -19.65 -5.44
C PHE A 52 15.19 -19.98 -5.02
N SER A 53 16.12 -19.01 -5.03
CA SER A 53 17.50 -19.30 -4.59
C SER A 53 17.61 -19.71 -3.10
N MET A 54 16.64 -19.33 -2.26
CA MET A 54 16.64 -19.68 -0.84
C MET A 54 15.99 -21.03 -0.55
N TYR A 55 14.97 -21.42 -1.33
CA TYR A 55 14.12 -22.57 -1.02
C TYR A 55 14.17 -23.70 -2.06
N TYR A 56 14.89 -23.55 -3.17
CA TYR A 56 14.90 -24.56 -4.24
C TYR A 56 15.71 -25.82 -3.90
N ASP A 57 16.75 -25.71 -3.08
CA ASP A 57 17.62 -26.82 -2.66
C ASP A 57 17.29 -27.38 -1.25
N VAL A 58 16.14 -27.00 -0.68
CA VAL A 58 15.64 -27.48 0.63
C VAL A 58 14.75 -28.69 0.47
#